data_AF-A0A3S2UMS5-F1
#
_entry.id   AF-A0A3S2UMS5-F1
#
_cell.length_a   1.000
_cell.length_b   1.000
_cell.length_c   1.000
_cell.angle_alpha   90.00
_cell.angle_beta   90.00
_cell.angle_gamma   90.00
#
_symmetry.space_group_name_H-M   'P 1'
#
loop_
_entity.id
_entity.type
_entity.pdbx_description
1 polymer ?
#
loop_
_entity_poly.entity_id
_entity_poly.type
_entity_poly.pdbx_seq_one_letter_code
_entity_poly.pdbx_strand_id
1 'polypeptide(L)'
;MKHLYNLSLALLLLTASCGPDKPANELKSATMEVVAFQTETMFNVTCDKFDYYYKDKWHSKTITDKAQLDKLTKLIDALYRTDNSYEPDVRGKILLTNTDGSVDTVCMDSKVTRYKGVSYETTTELANFVQQQ
;
A
#
# COMPACT_ATOMS: atom_id res chain seq x y z
N MET A 1 -50.25 14.54 -54.31
CA MET A 1 -50.38 13.09 -54.56
C MET A 1 -48.98 12.50 -54.70
N LYS A 2 -48.63 11.54 -53.83
CA LYS A 2 -47.63 10.43 -53.91
C LYS A 2 -46.50 10.55 -54.97
N HIS A 3 -45.20 10.39 -54.68
CA HIS A 3 -44.48 9.25 -54.08
C HIS A 3 -43.02 9.73 -53.77
N LEU A 4 -42.45 9.49 -52.57
CA LEU A 4 -41.62 8.33 -52.15
C LEU A 4 -40.19 8.31 -52.72
N TYR A 5 -39.16 8.54 -51.87
CA TYR A 5 -37.81 7.92 -51.90
C TYR A 5 -37.10 8.32 -50.57
N ASN A 6 -37.03 7.43 -49.57
CA ASN A 6 -35.90 6.54 -49.26
C ASN A 6 -34.54 7.25 -49.16
N LEU A 7 -34.03 7.46 -47.94
CA LEU A 7 -32.65 7.07 -47.61
C LEU A 7 -32.44 6.98 -46.09
N SER A 8 -32.22 5.75 -45.64
CA SER A 8 -31.65 5.35 -44.36
C SER A 8 -30.27 5.98 -44.14
N LEU A 9 -29.92 6.36 -42.90
CA LEU A 9 -28.59 6.08 -42.36
C LEU A 9 -28.54 6.18 -40.82
N ALA A 10 -28.52 4.99 -40.21
CA ALA A 10 -27.82 4.58 -39.00
C ALA A 10 -27.42 5.67 -37.98
N LEU A 11 -28.19 5.75 -36.89
CA LEU A 11 -27.74 6.35 -35.63
C LEU A 11 -26.81 5.33 -34.93
N LEU A 12 -25.51 5.64 -34.91
CA LEU A 12 -24.48 4.84 -34.23
C LEU A 12 -24.81 4.68 -32.73
N LEU A 13 -24.99 3.43 -32.30
CA LEU A 13 -24.87 3.00 -30.91
C LEU A 13 -23.41 3.13 -30.48
N LEU A 14 -23.07 4.21 -29.79
CA LEU A 14 -21.87 4.28 -28.94
C LEU A 14 -22.11 3.41 -27.70
N THR A 15 -21.92 2.10 -27.84
CA THR A 15 -21.68 1.25 -26.67
C THR A 15 -20.33 1.65 -26.09
N ALA A 16 -20.36 2.53 -25.09
CA ALA A 16 -19.24 2.74 -24.19
C ALA A 16 -18.93 1.40 -23.53
N SER A 17 -17.93 0.69 -24.07
CA SER A 17 -17.30 -0.43 -23.41
C SER A 17 -16.49 0.13 -22.24
N CYS A 18 -17.15 0.31 -21.10
CA CYS A 18 -16.46 0.30 -19.81
C CYS A 18 -16.06 -1.15 -19.55
N GLY A 19 -14.85 -1.53 -19.98
CA GLY A 19 -14.18 -2.67 -19.37
C GLY A 19 -13.93 -2.38 -17.89
N PRO A 20 -13.94 -3.37 -17.00
CA PRO A 20 -13.53 -3.15 -15.61
C PRO A 20 -12.08 -2.66 -15.63
N ASP A 21 -11.84 -1.47 -15.08
CA ASP A 21 -10.50 -0.97 -14.80
C ASP A 21 -9.75 -2.06 -14.05
N LYS A 22 -8.70 -2.62 -14.66
CA LYS A 22 -7.75 -3.44 -13.90
C LYS A 22 -7.21 -2.52 -12.80
N PRO A 23 -7.32 -2.89 -11.51
CA PRO A 23 -6.79 -2.05 -10.46
C PRO A 23 -5.29 -1.89 -10.73
N ALA A 24 -4.88 -0.67 -11.03
CA ALA A 24 -3.47 -0.34 -11.11
C ALA A 24 -2.88 -0.62 -9.73
N ASN A 25 -1.92 -1.56 -9.66
CA ASN A 25 -1.23 -2.04 -8.45
C ASN A 25 -1.92 -3.15 -7.65
N GLU A 26 -2.22 -4.28 -8.29
CA GLU A 26 -2.43 -5.52 -7.52
C GLU A 26 -1.10 -5.96 -6.88
N LEU A 27 -1.11 -6.16 -5.55
CA LEU A 27 0.04 -6.66 -4.80
C LEU A 27 0.29 -8.14 -5.12
N LYS A 28 1.55 -8.46 -5.42
CA LYS A 28 2.03 -9.84 -5.58
C LYS A 28 2.47 -10.45 -4.25
N SER A 29 3.14 -9.67 -3.42
CA SER A 29 3.60 -10.08 -2.10
C SER A 29 3.91 -8.88 -1.23
N ALA A 30 3.90 -9.07 0.09
CA ALA A 30 4.39 -8.09 1.04
C ALA A 30 5.39 -8.75 1.99
N THR A 31 6.55 -8.13 2.19
CA THR A 31 7.53 -8.56 3.18
C THR A 31 7.56 -7.58 4.33
N MET A 32 7.27 -8.06 5.53
CA MET A 32 7.30 -7.28 6.77
C MET A 32 8.63 -7.55 7.46
N GLU A 33 9.43 -6.51 7.63
CA GLU A 33 10.68 -6.52 8.40
C GLU A 33 10.44 -5.69 9.66
N VAL A 34 10.44 -6.34 10.81
CA VAL A 34 9.88 -5.76 12.03
C VAL A 34 10.80 -6.00 13.20
N VAL A 35 11.05 -4.94 13.97
CA VAL A 35 11.58 -5.03 15.32
C VAL A 35 10.46 -4.74 16.31
N ALA A 36 10.60 -5.25 17.54
CA ALA A 36 9.65 -4.95 18.59
C ALA A 36 9.57 -3.43 18.79
N PHE A 37 8.36 -2.87 18.81
CA PHE A 37 8.15 -1.42 18.97
C PHE A 37 8.70 -0.86 20.30
N GLN A 38 8.98 -1.72 21.27
CA GLN A 38 9.57 -1.40 22.57
C GLN A 38 11.11 -1.36 22.55
N THR A 39 11.74 -1.70 21.41
CA THR A 39 13.21 -1.69 21.29
C THR A 39 13.72 -0.27 21.49
N GLU A 40 14.57 -0.02 22.48
CA GLU A 40 15.15 1.31 22.66
C GLU A 40 16.35 1.53 21.72
N THR A 41 16.46 2.73 21.16
CA THR A 41 17.61 3.17 20.36
C THR A 41 18.14 4.49 20.86
N MET A 42 19.45 4.69 20.74
CA MET A 42 20.10 5.96 21.12
C MET A 42 19.82 7.10 20.14
N PHE A 43 19.21 6.80 18.99
CA PHE A 43 18.88 7.74 17.93
C PHE A 43 17.64 7.26 17.17
N ASN A 44 17.00 8.18 16.46
CA ASN A 44 15.89 7.88 15.56
C ASN A 44 16.40 7.12 14.33
N VAL A 45 15.82 5.96 14.05
CA VAL A 45 16.11 5.15 12.87
C VAL A 45 15.17 5.56 11.74
N THR A 46 15.71 6.18 10.71
CA THR A 46 14.96 6.53 9.50
C THR A 46 14.77 5.32 8.60
N CYS A 47 13.80 5.40 7.68
CA CYS A 47 13.43 4.30 6.78
C CYS A 47 14.61 3.78 5.92
N ASP A 48 15.47 4.67 5.45
CA ASP A 48 16.68 4.37 4.68
C ASP A 48 17.79 3.71 5.52
N LYS A 49 17.78 3.94 6.83
CA LYS A 49 18.78 3.41 7.76
C LYS A 49 18.33 2.14 8.48
N PHE A 50 17.05 1.75 8.34
CA PHE A 50 16.48 0.55 8.97
C PHE A 50 17.35 -0.69 8.70
N ASP A 51 17.70 -0.90 7.43
CA ASP A 51 18.44 -2.07 6.98
C ASP A 51 19.81 -2.19 7.65
N TYR A 52 20.46 -1.04 7.84
CA TYR A 52 21.78 -0.96 8.44
C TYR A 52 21.76 -1.24 9.95
N TYR A 53 20.76 -0.71 10.66
CA TYR A 53 20.72 -0.80 12.13
C TYR A 53 20.10 -2.08 12.68
N TYR A 54 19.22 -2.73 11.91
CA TYR A 54 18.44 -3.86 12.40
C TYR A 54 18.68 -5.17 11.64
N LYS A 55 19.67 -5.22 10.74
CA LYS A 55 19.97 -6.38 9.88
C LYS A 55 19.90 -7.74 10.58
N ASP A 56 20.42 -7.81 11.80
CA ASP A 56 20.53 -9.05 12.56
C ASP A 56 19.44 -9.19 13.65
N LYS A 57 18.49 -8.24 13.70
CA LYS A 57 17.52 -8.07 14.79
C LYS A 57 16.07 -8.06 14.34
N TRP A 58 15.78 -7.80 13.06
CA TRP A 58 14.40 -7.84 12.60
C TRP A 58 13.90 -9.27 12.40
N HIS A 59 12.63 -9.47 12.73
CA HIS A 59 11.88 -10.59 12.20
C HIS A 59 11.42 -10.24 10.78
N SER A 60 11.57 -11.17 9.84
CA SER A 60 11.12 -10.97 8.46
C SER A 60 10.14 -12.06 8.07
N LYS A 61 8.99 -11.67 7.53
CA LYS A 61 8.02 -12.60 6.94
C LYS A 61 7.42 -12.04 5.68
N THR A 62 7.34 -12.89 4.66
CA THR A 62 6.68 -12.58 3.40
C THR A 62 5.31 -13.23 3.36
N ILE A 63 4.29 -12.43 3.08
CA ILE A 63 2.94 -12.91 2.79
C ILE A 63 2.69 -12.88 1.28
N THR A 64 2.05 -13.95 0.79
CA THR A 64 1.62 -14.13 -0.60
C THR A 64 0.15 -14.55 -0.70
N ASP A 65 -0.47 -14.87 0.44
CA ASP A 65 -1.88 -15.22 0.51
C ASP A 65 -2.75 -14.00 0.16
N LYS A 66 -3.67 -14.18 -0.78
CA LYS A 66 -4.50 -13.09 -1.29
C LYS A 66 -5.35 -12.45 -0.19
N ALA A 67 -5.93 -13.23 0.71
CA ALA A 67 -6.78 -12.67 1.77
C ALA A 67 -5.97 -11.78 2.73
N GLN A 68 -4.73 -12.17 3.04
CA GLN A 68 -3.81 -11.35 3.84
C GLN A 68 -3.35 -10.10 3.10
N LEU A 69 -3.04 -10.20 1.80
CA LEU A 69 -2.66 -9.04 0.97
C LEU A 69 -3.81 -8.04 0.82
N ASP A 70 -5.04 -8.52 0.57
CA ASP A 70 -6.23 -7.69 0.49
C ASP A 70 -6.51 -7.01 1.85
N LYS A 71 -6.29 -7.72 2.97
CA LYS A 71 -6.40 -7.14 4.32
C LYS A 71 -5.37 -6.04 4.55
N LEU A 72 -4.10 -6.27 4.22
CA LEU A 72 -3.04 -5.27 4.34
C LEU A 72 -3.35 -4.03 3.52
N THR A 73 -3.77 -4.21 2.26
CA THR A 73 -4.13 -3.12 1.35
C THR A 73 -5.22 -2.25 1.95
N LYS A 74 -6.31 -2.86 2.45
CA LYS A 74 -7.39 -2.13 3.12
C LYS A 74 -6.92 -1.36 4.35
N LEU A 75 -5.99 -1.92 5.14
CA LEU A 75 -5.45 -1.22 6.31
C LEU A 75 -4.62 -0.01 5.91
N ILE A 76 -3.83 -0.10 4.83
CA ILE A 76 -3.04 1.01 4.28
C ILE A 76 -3.94 2.09 3.66
N ASP A 77 -4.96 1.69 2.89
CA ASP A 77 -5.88 2.62 2.23
C ASP A 77 -6.78 3.36 3.23
N ALA A 78 -7.04 2.77 4.40
CA ALA A 78 -7.81 3.37 5.48
C ALA A 78 -7.02 4.36 6.34
N LEU A 79 -5.71 4.54 6.08
CA LEU A 79 -4.87 5.41 6.88
C LEU A 79 -5.28 6.88 6.74
N TYR A 80 -5.35 7.58 7.87
CA TYR A 80 -5.64 9.01 7.91
C TYR A 80 -4.34 9.80 7.78
N ARG A 81 -4.31 10.74 6.82
CA ARG A 81 -3.16 11.63 6.64
C ARG A 81 -2.98 12.50 7.87
N THR A 82 -1.73 12.71 8.28
CA THR A 82 -1.39 13.61 9.38
C THR A 82 -0.42 14.68 8.89
N ASP A 83 -0.63 15.92 9.33
CA ASP A 83 0.28 17.04 9.06
C ASP A 83 1.37 17.16 10.14
N ASN A 84 1.54 16.12 10.95
CA ASN A 84 2.58 16.06 11.95
C ASN A 84 3.97 16.04 11.28
N SER A 85 4.84 16.98 11.67
CA SER A 85 6.25 17.01 11.26
C SER A 85 7.10 15.93 11.95
N TYR A 86 6.47 15.00 12.65
CA TYR A 86 7.12 13.86 13.27
C TYR A 86 7.70 12.92 12.21
N GLU A 87 8.99 12.64 12.36
CA GLU A 87 9.69 11.60 11.61
C GLU A 87 9.63 10.31 12.43
N PRO A 88 9.08 9.22 11.87
CA PRO A 88 8.94 7.98 12.61
C PRO A 88 10.31 7.39 12.94
N ASP A 89 10.45 6.90 14.16
CA ASP A 89 11.60 6.10 14.57
C ASP A 89 11.32 4.65 14.16
N VAL A 90 11.63 4.33 12.90
CA VAL A 90 11.10 3.18 12.17
C VAL A 90 11.37 1.88 12.90
N ARG A 91 10.27 1.18 13.20
CA ARG A 91 10.26 -0.15 13.82
C ARG A 91 9.68 -1.24 12.94
N GLY A 92 8.95 -0.87 11.90
CA GLY A 92 8.48 -1.76 10.86
C GLY A 92 8.74 -1.18 9.48
N LYS A 93 9.29 -2.00 8.59
CA LYS A 93 9.46 -1.72 7.17
C LYS A 93 8.71 -2.79 6.38
N ILE A 94 7.81 -2.35 5.50
CA ILE A 94 7.00 -3.25 4.66
C ILE A 94 7.39 -3.00 3.21
N LEU A 95 7.85 -4.05 2.54
CA LEU A 95 8.18 -4.07 1.13
C LEU A 95 6.98 -4.63 0.36
N LEU A 96 6.26 -3.75 -0.33
CA LEU A 96 5.07 -4.07 -1.13
C LEU A 96 5.50 -4.35 -2.57
N THR A 97 5.61 -5.62 -2.95
CA THR A 97 5.95 -6.00 -4.33
C THR A 97 4.68 -6.05 -5.17
N ASN A 98 4.59 -5.18 -6.16
CA ASN A 98 3.48 -5.14 -7.11
C ASN A 98 3.64 -6.20 -8.20
N THR A 99 2.54 -6.51 -8.88
CA THR A 99 2.52 -7.46 -10.01
C THR A 99 3.37 -7.03 -11.20
N ASP A 100 3.62 -5.72 -11.37
CA ASP A 100 4.52 -5.16 -12.39
C ASP A 100 6.01 -5.22 -12.00
N GLY A 101 6.32 -5.72 -10.81
CA GLY A 101 7.67 -5.84 -10.27
C GLY A 101 8.18 -4.59 -9.54
N SER A 102 7.43 -3.49 -9.52
CA SER A 102 7.76 -2.34 -8.68
C SER A 102 7.64 -2.69 -7.19
N VAL A 103 8.44 -2.04 -6.36
CA VAL A 103 8.41 -2.23 -4.90
C VAL A 103 8.14 -0.90 -4.23
N ASP A 104 6.98 -0.78 -3.59
CA ASP A 104 6.69 0.33 -2.71
C ASP A 104 7.17 0.01 -1.28
N THR A 105 7.61 1.02 -0.54
CA THR A 105 8.04 0.86 0.86
C THR A 105 7.12 1.62 1.80
N VAL A 106 6.65 0.95 2.85
CA VAL A 106 5.95 1.54 3.99
C VAL A 106 6.88 1.47 5.20
N CYS A 107 7.09 2.58 5.88
CA CYS A 107 7.92 2.64 7.08
C CYS A 107 7.12 3.21 8.24
N MET A 108 7.12 2.53 9.38
CA MET A 108 6.24 2.87 10.48
C MET A 108 6.87 2.68 11.85
N ASP A 109 6.38 3.46 12.80
CA ASP A 109 6.44 3.16 14.22
C ASP A 109 5.02 3.10 14.80
N SER A 110 4.89 3.12 16.13
CA SER A 110 3.60 3.06 16.81
C SER A 110 2.70 4.29 16.61
N LYS A 111 3.21 5.39 16.03
CA LYS A 111 2.52 6.67 15.90
C LYS A 111 2.32 7.11 14.46
N VAL A 112 3.36 7.00 13.63
CA VAL A 112 3.35 7.50 12.26
C VAL A 112 3.78 6.42 11.28
N THR A 113 3.03 6.34 10.18
CA THR A 113 3.33 5.53 9.01
C THR A 113 3.67 6.45 7.84
N ARG A 114 4.79 6.21 7.18
CA ARG A 114 5.22 6.89 5.95
C ARG A 114 5.01 5.97 4.76
N TYR A 115 4.30 6.48 3.76
CA TYR A 115 4.04 5.76 2.52
C TYR A 115 3.93 6.75 1.36
N LYS A 116 4.62 6.47 0.25
CA LYS A 116 4.63 7.32 -0.97
C LYS A 116 4.90 8.81 -0.70
N GLY A 117 5.81 9.10 0.23
CA GLY A 117 6.20 10.46 0.60
C GLY A 117 5.20 11.21 1.49
N VAL A 118 4.15 10.55 1.96
CA VAL A 118 3.10 11.13 2.81
C VAL A 118 3.15 10.53 4.22
N SER A 119 2.82 11.34 5.22
CA SER A 119 2.66 10.94 6.62
C SER A 119 1.22 10.59 6.94
N TYR A 120 1.06 9.49 7.66
CA TYR A 120 -0.23 9.00 8.14
C TYR A 120 -0.14 8.64 9.63
N GLU A 121 -1.26 8.69 10.32
CA GLU A 121 -1.38 8.11 11.66
C GLU A 121 -1.30 6.58 11.58
N THR A 122 -0.42 5.96 12.37
CA THR A 122 -0.39 4.50 12.47
C THR A 122 -1.60 4.02 13.26
N THR A 123 -2.48 3.24 12.61
CA THR A 123 -3.60 2.60 13.30
C THR A 123 -3.14 1.40 14.13
N THR A 124 -3.86 1.12 15.22
CA THR A 124 -3.61 -0.06 16.06
C THR A 124 -3.75 -1.35 15.26
N GLU A 125 -4.70 -1.40 14.34
CA GLU A 125 -4.95 -2.55 13.47
C GLU A 125 -3.79 -2.82 12.52
N LEU A 126 -3.21 -1.77 11.91
CA LEU A 126 -2.04 -1.92 11.05
C LEU A 126 -0.82 -2.35 11.88
N ALA A 127 -0.57 -1.69 13.01
CA ALA A 127 0.54 -2.05 13.90
C ALA A 127 0.47 -3.52 14.34
N ASN A 128 -0.71 -3.98 14.77
CA ASN A 128 -0.92 -5.36 15.19
C ASN A 128 -0.77 -6.34 14.02
N PHE A 129 -1.33 -6.01 12.85
CA PHE A 129 -1.20 -6.87 11.67
C PHE A 129 0.26 -7.11 11.31
N VAL A 130 1.09 -6.07 11.38
CA VAL A 130 2.52 -6.12 11.05
C VAL A 130 3.34 -6.83 12.13
N GLN A 131 3.08 -6.55 13.41
CA GLN A 131 3.80 -7.16 14.54
C GLN A 131 3.48 -8.65 14.77
N GLN A 132 2.35 -9.14 14.27
CA GLN A 132 1.93 -10.55 14.39
C GLN A 132 2.42 -11.44 13.25
N GLN A 133 3.11 -10.87 12.27
CA GLN A 133 3.66 -11.66 11.17
C GLN A 133 4.78 -12.54 11.67
#